data_AF-A0A7I8BP00-F1
#
_entry.id   AF-A0A7I8BP00-F1
#
_cell.length_a   1.000
_cell.length_b   1.000
_cell.length_c   1.000
_cell.angle_alpha   90.00
_cell.angle_beta   90.00
_cell.angle_gamma   90.00
#
_symmetry.space_group_name_H-M   'P 1'
#
loop_
_entity.id
_entity.type
_entity.pdbx_description
1 polymer ?
#
loop_
_entity_poly.entity_id
_entity_poly.type
_entity_poly.pdbx_seq_one_letter_code
_entity_poly.pdbx_strand_id
1 'polypeptide(L)'
;MTKNNAVALCPELAVILASEVGKGNRLKDGPSKADWPEPGSVFAALTSDLRSEPSNFPASVRHSICQDPRYGWHDECYCTIHRHLLVAGATHSP
;
A
#
# COMPACT_ATOMS: atom_id res chain seq x y z
N MET A 1 -29.68 -6.84 7.63
CA MET A 1 -28.80 -6.68 6.45
C MET A 1 -27.60 -5.86 6.86
N THR A 2 -26.55 -6.49 7.36
CA THR A 2 -25.28 -5.81 7.66
C THR A 2 -24.63 -5.46 6.32
N LYS A 3 -24.62 -4.17 5.98
CA LYS A 3 -23.75 -3.65 4.92
C LYS A 3 -22.33 -4.00 5.33
N ASN A 4 -21.71 -4.99 4.70
CA ASN A 4 -20.27 -5.16 4.75
C ASN A 4 -19.67 -3.86 4.23
N ASN A 5 -19.21 -3.00 5.14
CA ASN A 5 -18.51 -1.79 4.79
C ASN A 5 -17.12 -2.24 4.34
N ALA A 6 -17.01 -2.61 3.05
CA ALA A 6 -15.75 -3.00 2.46
C ALA A 6 -14.79 -1.82 2.61
N VAL A 7 -13.79 -1.98 3.47
CA VAL A 7 -12.75 -0.97 3.64
C VAL A 7 -11.94 -0.94 2.34
N ALA A 8 -11.76 0.25 1.78
CA ALA A 8 -11.06 0.45 0.52
C ALA A 8 -9.93 1.48 0.69
N LEU A 9 -8.87 1.33 -0.10
CA LEU A 9 -7.84 2.36 -0.20
C LEU A 9 -8.41 3.64 -0.82
N CYS A 10 -7.71 4.75 -0.60
CA CYS A 10 -8.04 6.00 -1.25
C CYS A 10 -7.76 5.89 -2.77
N PRO A 11 -8.40 6.72 -3.60
CA PRO A 11 -8.27 6.63 -5.06
C PRO A 11 -6.81 6.61 -5.55
N GLU A 12 -5.93 7.37 -4.89
CA GLU A 12 -4.52 7.50 -5.26
C GLU A 12 -3.75 6.20 -5.10
N LEU A 13 -3.95 5.50 -3.98
CA LEU A 13 -3.33 4.19 -3.74
C LEU A 13 -4.08 3.08 -4.46
N ALA A 14 -5.38 3.24 -4.70
CA ALA A 14 -6.17 2.27 -5.47
C ALA A 14 -5.68 2.17 -6.92
N VAL A 15 -5.25 3.28 -7.53
CA VAL A 15 -4.63 3.28 -8.87
C VAL A 15 -3.33 2.49 -8.88
N ILE A 16 -2.46 2.69 -7.87
CA ILE A 16 -1.21 1.94 -7.74
C ILE A 16 -1.51 0.45 -7.55
N LEU A 17 -2.42 0.12 -6.62
CA LEU A 17 -2.84 -1.25 -6.37
C LEU A 17 -3.38 -1.92 -7.64
N ALA A 18 -4.25 -1.25 -8.39
CA ALA A 18 -4.81 -1.78 -9.63
C ALA A 18 -3.73 -2.01 -10.70
N SER A 19 -2.77 -1.08 -10.83
CA SER A 19 -1.61 -1.23 -11.72
C SER A 19 -0.78 -2.45 -11.34
N GLU A 20 -0.46 -2.61 -10.05
CA GLU A 20 0.33 -3.74 -9.55
C GLU A 20 -0.36 -5.08 -9.75
N VAL A 21 -1.66 -5.17 -9.46
CA VAL A 21 -2.45 -6.37 -9.71
C VAL A 21 -2.51 -6.67 -11.22
N GLY A 22 -2.68 -5.66 -12.06
CA GLY A 22 -2.62 -5.80 -13.52
C GLY A 22 -1.26 -6.31 -14.03
N LYS A 23 -0.18 -5.99 -13.32
CA LYS A 23 1.17 -6.49 -13.60
C LYS A 23 1.44 -7.86 -12.99
N GLY A 24 0.47 -8.49 -12.32
CA GLY A 24 0.58 -9.83 -11.74
C GLY A 24 1.02 -9.87 -10.27
N ASN A 25 1.08 -8.72 -9.59
CA ASN A 25 1.22 -8.67 -8.14
C ASN A 25 -0.10 -9.13 -7.48
N ARG A 26 -0.05 -9.45 -6.19
CA ARG A 26 -1.22 -9.94 -5.44
C ARG A 26 -1.31 -9.29 -4.09
N LEU A 27 -2.54 -9.01 -3.69
CA LEU A 27 -2.82 -8.53 -2.35
C LEU A 27 -2.55 -9.64 -1.34
N LYS A 28 -1.58 -9.39 -0.47
CA LYS A 28 -1.19 -10.25 0.65
C LYS A 28 -2.10 -10.01 1.85
N ASP A 29 -2.43 -8.75 2.12
CA ASP A 29 -3.30 -8.34 3.22
C ASP A 29 -4.06 -7.05 2.90
N GLY A 30 -5.21 -6.87 3.55
CA GLY A 30 -6.08 -5.71 3.38
C GLY A 30 -6.91 -5.73 2.09
N PRO A 31 -7.49 -4.58 1.69
CA PRO A 31 -7.44 -3.31 2.40
C PRO A 31 -8.23 -3.40 3.71
N SER A 32 -7.61 -2.99 4.82
CA SER A 32 -8.21 -3.05 6.15
C SER A 32 -7.93 -1.76 6.91
N LYS A 33 -8.86 -1.36 7.78
CA LYS A 33 -8.68 -0.17 8.60
C LYS A 33 -7.70 -0.53 9.71
N ALA A 34 -6.53 0.10 9.69
CA ALA A 34 -5.47 -0.17 10.66
C ALA A 34 -5.38 0.93 11.73
N ASP A 35 -6.04 2.08 11.51
CA ASP A 35 -5.89 3.28 12.36
C ASP A 35 -4.41 3.68 12.57
N TRP A 36 -3.56 3.28 11.62
CA TRP A 36 -2.13 3.48 11.58
C TRP A 36 -1.69 3.69 10.11
N PRO A 37 -0.78 4.62 9.78
CA PRO A 37 0.01 5.46 10.69
C PRO A 37 -0.80 6.53 11.45
N GLU A 38 -2.01 6.84 10.99
CA GLU A 38 -2.90 7.84 11.59
C GLU A 38 -4.30 7.27 11.85
N PRO A 39 -5.06 7.79 12.82
CA PRO A 39 -6.45 7.38 13.04
C PRO A 39 -7.29 7.56 11.76
N GLY A 40 -8.03 6.52 11.38
CA GLY A 40 -8.79 6.46 10.15
C GLY A 40 -8.07 5.80 8.98
N SER A 41 -6.76 5.55 9.08
CA SER A 41 -5.95 5.06 7.96
C SER A 41 -6.30 3.64 7.56
N VAL A 42 -6.28 3.40 6.25
CA VAL A 42 -6.41 2.08 5.64
C VAL A 42 -5.04 1.59 5.23
N PHE A 43 -4.79 0.32 5.53
CA PHE A 43 -3.58 -0.40 5.20
C PHE A 43 -3.87 -1.50 4.17
N ALA A 44 -2.93 -1.71 3.27
CA ALA A 44 -2.93 -2.83 2.34
C ALA A 44 -1.49 -3.28 2.10
N ALA A 45 -1.29 -4.58 1.91
CA ALA A 45 0.01 -5.17 1.62
C ALA A 45 -0.03 -5.98 0.34
N LEU A 46 0.95 -5.80 -0.53
CA LEU A 46 1.21 -6.62 -1.71
C LEU A 46 2.25 -7.70 -1.40
N THR A 47 2.19 -8.79 -2.17
CA THR A 47 3.06 -9.95 -1.97
C THR A 47 4.45 -9.72 -2.55
N SER A 48 4.53 -9.11 -3.72
CA SER A 48 5.79 -8.79 -4.41
C SER A 48 6.07 -7.30 -4.34
N ASP A 49 7.31 -6.91 -4.57
CA ASP A 49 7.76 -5.52 -4.67
C ASP A 49 6.98 -4.76 -5.75
N LEU A 50 7.00 -3.44 -5.66
CA LEU A 50 6.36 -2.59 -6.66
C LEU A 50 7.05 -2.76 -8.01
N ARG A 51 6.26 -3.11 -9.02
CA ARG A 51 6.69 -3.17 -10.42
C ARG A 51 6.45 -1.85 -11.16
N SER A 52 5.76 -0.92 -10.52
CA SER A 52 5.50 0.42 -11.04
C SER A 52 6.59 1.37 -10.61
N GLU A 53 7.05 2.18 -11.57
CA GLU A 53 8.09 3.15 -11.33
C GLU A 53 7.54 4.30 -10.46
N PRO A 54 8.19 4.64 -9.32
CA PRO A 54 7.68 5.63 -8.38
C PRO A 54 7.44 7.02 -8.97
N SER A 55 8.15 7.37 -10.05
CA SER A 55 7.96 8.61 -10.79
C SER A 55 6.57 8.74 -11.44
N ASN A 56 5.85 7.64 -11.62
CA ASN A 56 4.50 7.61 -12.18
C ASN A 56 3.40 7.61 -11.11
N PHE A 57 3.76 7.70 -9.83
CA PHE A 57 2.77 7.75 -8.76
C PHE A 57 2.07 9.11 -8.69
N PRO A 58 0.82 9.16 -8.20
CA PRO A 58 0.16 10.43 -7.94
C PRO A 58 1.03 11.32 -7.05
N ALA A 59 1.06 12.63 -7.30
CA ALA A 59 1.92 13.57 -6.57
C ALA A 59 1.68 13.60 -5.04
N SER A 60 0.51 13.14 -4.60
CA SER A 60 0.13 12.99 -3.20
C SER A 60 0.63 11.69 -2.56
N VAL A 61 1.22 10.77 -3.33
CA VAL A 61 1.79 9.53 -2.82
C VAL A 61 3.29 9.68 -2.68
N ARG A 62 3.79 9.45 -1.47
CA ARG A 62 5.21 9.34 -1.19
C ARG A 62 5.60 7.88 -1.21
N HIS A 63 6.55 7.55 -2.07
CA HIS A 63 7.21 6.25 -2.07
C HIS A 63 8.49 6.30 -1.24
N SER A 64 8.71 5.29 -0.42
CA SER A 64 9.95 5.06 0.31
C SER A 64 10.28 3.57 0.37
N ILE A 65 11.55 3.26 0.58
CA ILE A 65 12.00 1.90 0.87
C ILE A 65 12.07 1.71 2.38
N CYS A 66 11.37 0.70 2.88
CA CYS A 66 11.47 0.28 4.27
C CYS A 66 12.82 -0.42 4.47
N GLN A 67 13.72 0.24 5.19
CA GLN A 67 15.04 -0.31 5.52
C GLN A 67 15.02 -1.13 6.82
N ASP A 68 13.93 -1.09 7.57
CA ASP A 68 13.82 -1.79 8.84
C ASP A 68 13.23 -3.19 8.63
N PRO A 69 14.04 -4.26 8.82
CA PRO A 69 13.62 -5.62 8.54
C PRO A 69 12.47 -6.10 9.42
N ARG A 70 12.19 -5.43 10.54
CA ARG A 70 11.13 -5.81 11.49
C ARG A 70 9.73 -5.65 10.92
N TYR A 71 9.55 -4.78 9.93
CA TYR A 71 8.24 -4.57 9.30
C TYR A 71 7.90 -5.65 8.27
N GLY A 72 8.90 -6.20 7.58
CA GLY A 72 8.68 -7.35 6.70
C GLY A 72 8.23 -7.03 5.28
N TRP A 73 8.32 -5.77 4.83
CA TRP A 73 8.06 -5.31 3.46
C TRP A 73 9.23 -4.46 2.93
N HIS A 74 9.29 -4.26 1.61
CA HIS A 74 10.35 -3.47 0.96
C HIS A 74 9.86 -2.08 0.59
N ASP A 75 8.73 -1.98 -0.11
CA ASP A 75 8.19 -0.72 -0.60
C ASP A 75 7.09 -0.18 0.31
N GLU A 76 7.06 1.13 0.45
CA GLU A 76 6.02 1.87 1.17
C GLU A 76 5.47 2.98 0.28
N CYS A 77 4.16 3.01 0.09
CA CYS A 77 3.42 4.05 -0.60
C CYS A 77 2.44 4.70 0.37
N TYR A 78 2.79 5.89 0.85
CA TYR A 78 1.98 6.67 1.78
C TYR A 78 1.26 7.81 1.07
N CYS A 79 -0.07 7.85 1.14
CA CYS A 79 -0.84 8.97 0.61
C CYS A 79 -0.88 10.12 1.62
N THR A 80 -0.35 11.30 1.30
CA THR A 80 -0.31 12.44 2.22
C THR A 80 -1.65 13.13 2.41
N ILE A 81 -2.63 12.90 1.53
CA ILE A 81 -3.99 13.48 1.64
C ILE A 81 -4.84 12.63 2.59
N HIS A 82 -4.95 11.33 2.29
CA HIS A 82 -5.83 10.40 3.00
C HIS A 82 -5.14 9.67 4.14
N ARG A 83 -3.81 9.72 4.19
CA ARG A 83 -2.95 9.10 5.21
C ARG A 83 -3.01 7.56 5.22
N HIS A 84 -3.49 6.98 4.12
CA HIS A 84 -3.49 5.54 3.89
C HIS A 84 -2.09 5.06 3.53
N LEU A 85 -1.84 3.76 3.74
CA LEU A 85 -0.57 3.11 3.47
C LEU A 85 -0.76 1.85 2.62
N LEU A 86 -0.04 1.77 1.51
CA LEU A 86 0.09 0.58 0.69
C LEU A 86 1.55 0.13 0.77
N VAL A 87 1.80 -1.09 1.22
CA VAL A 87 3.15 -1.66 1.27
C VAL A 87 3.29 -2.78 0.25
N ALA A 88 4.51 -3.06 -0.19
CA ALA A 88 4.77 -4.14 -1.14
C ALA A 88 6.06 -4.88 -0.85
N GLY A 89 6.11 -6.13 -1.30
CA GLY A 89 7.30 -6.95 -1.23
C GLY A 89 7.59 -7.53 0.14
N ALA A 90 8.82 -8.01 0.26
CA ALA A 90 9.38 -8.53 1.50
C ALA A 90 10.71 -7.85 1.76
N THR A 91 11.10 -7.69 3.02
CA THR A 91 12.41 -7.15 3.38
C THR A 91 13.52 -7.85 2.59
N HIS A 92 14.32 -7.07 1.85
CA HIS A 92 15.51 -7.57 1.19
C HIS A 92 16.63 -7.76 2.22
N SER A 93 17.18 -8.98 2.28
CA SER A 93 18.40 -9.22 3.04
C SER A 93 19.59 -8.63 2.27
N PRO A 94 20.54 -7.98 2.95
CA PRO A 94 21.76 -7.45 2.32
C PRO A 94 22.68 -8.53 1.76
#